data_AF-J0D529-F1
#
_entry.id   AF-J0D529-F1
#
_cell.length_a   1.000
_cell.length_b   1.000
_cell.length_c   1.000
_cell.angle_alpha   90.00
_cell.angle_beta   90.00
_cell.angle_gamma   90.00
#
_symmetry.space_group_name_H-M   'P 1'
#
loop_
_entity.id
_entity.type
_entity.pdbx_description
1 polymer ?
#
loop_
_entity_poly.entity_id
_entity_poly.type
_entity_poly.pdbx_seq_one_letter_code
_entity_poly.pdbx_strand_id
1 'polypeptide(L)' 'CLNLPMHLRYLEENMYLAGIVPGPNAPTLDQLNHVLVPLVDDFCEAWNPGVYITRTAGRPGG' A
#
# COMPACT_ATOMS: atom_id res chain seq x y z
N CYS A 1 7.75 0.70 -0.94
CA CYS A 1 8.57 -0.47 -0.52
C CYS A 1 10.00 -0.06 -0.13
N LEU A 2 10.14 0.83 0.86
CA LEU A 2 11.45 1.37 1.27
C LEU A 2 12.37 0.31 1.91
N ASN A 3 11.84 -0.87 2.22
CA ASN A 3 12.59 -2.00 2.75
C ASN A 3 13.36 -2.76 1.64
N LEU A 4 13.08 -2.50 0.37
CA LEU A 4 13.80 -3.13 -0.74
C LEU A 4 15.07 -2.33 -1.12
N PRO A 5 16.13 -3.03 -1.58
CA PRO A 5 17.29 -2.41 -2.24
C PRO A 5 16.89 -1.43 -3.36
N MET A 6 17.73 -0.42 -3.60
CA MET A 6 17.44 0.66 -4.58
C MET A 6 17.03 0.12 -5.96
N HIS A 7 17.75 -0.88 -6.48
CA HIS A 7 17.47 -1.42 -7.81
C HIS A 7 16.16 -2.23 -7.89
N LEU A 8 15.59 -2.66 -6.76
CA LEU A 8 14.33 -3.41 -6.72
C LEU A 8 13.12 -2.53 -6.44
N ARG A 9 13.26 -1.51 -5.60
CA ARG A 9 12.12 -0.66 -5.19
C ARG A 9 11.49 0.16 -6.31
N TYR A 10 12.21 0.37 -7.42
CA TYR A 10 11.72 1.13 -8.57
C TYR A 10 11.20 0.23 -9.69
N LEU A 11 11.24 -1.10 -9.51
CA LEU A 11 10.54 -2.02 -10.42
C LEU A 11 9.03 -1.84 -10.24
N GLU A 12 8.30 -1.86 -11.35
CA GLU A 12 6.85 -1.66 -11.36
C GLU A 12 6.14 -2.69 -10.47
N GLU A 13 6.59 -3.94 -10.46
CA GLU A 13 6.05 -5.00 -9.60
C GLU A 13 6.20 -4.73 -8.09
N ASN A 14 7.10 -3.82 -7.70
CA ASN A 14 7.39 -3.48 -6.31
C ASN A 14 6.86 -2.09 -5.91
N MET A 15 6.15 -1.39 -6.81
CA MET A 15 5.53 -0.10 -6.53
C MET A 15 4.07 -0.29 -6.14
N TYR A 16 3.65 0.42 -5.08
CA TYR A 16 2.26 0.45 -4.64
C TYR A 16 1.73 1.88 -4.76
N LEU A 17 0.75 2.08 -5.64
CA LEU A 17 0.10 3.37 -5.83
C LEU A 17 -1.06 3.52 -4.85
N ALA A 18 -0.80 4.19 -3.72
CA ALA A 18 -1.81 4.45 -2.68
C ALA A 18 -2.81 5.57 -3.05
N GLY A 19 -2.41 6.49 -3.92
CA GLY A 19 -3.25 7.63 -4.32
C GLY A 19 -2.54 8.57 -5.29
N ILE A 20 -3.33 9.38 -5.99
CA ILE A 20 -2.85 10.43 -6.90
C ILE A 20 -3.37 11.76 -6.37
N VAL A 21 -2.48 12.72 -6.16
CA VAL A 21 -2.84 14.08 -5.75
C VAL A 21 -3.08 14.92 -7.01
N PRO A 22 -4.33 15.33 -7.32
CA PRO A 22 -4.58 16.21 -8.44
C PRO A 22 -4.11 17.64 -8.14
N GLY A 23 -3.58 18.33 -9.15
CA GLY A 23 -3.24 19.76 -9.07
C GLY A 23 -4.47 20.68 -9.22
N PRO A 24 -4.32 22.02 -9.07
CA PRO A 24 -3.05 22.76 -8.88
C PRO A 24 -2.61 22.88 -7.42
N ASN A 25 -3.52 22.67 -6.46
CA ASN A 25 -3.23 22.81 -5.04
C ASN A 25 -3.19 21.44 -4.39
N ALA A 26 -2.03 21.06 -3.87
CA ALA A 26 -1.92 19.86 -3.06
C ALA A 26 -2.66 20.04 -1.73
N PRO A 27 -3.31 18.99 -1.20
CA PRO A 27 -3.82 18.98 0.16
C PRO A 27 -2.67 19.17 1.16
N THR A 28 -2.97 19.75 2.32
CA THR A 28 -2.03 19.81 3.44
C THR A 28 -1.76 18.41 4.00
N LEU A 29 -0.73 18.27 4.84
CA LEU A 29 -0.42 17.01 5.50
C LEU A 29 -1.62 16.47 6.31
N ASP A 30 -2.32 17.34 7.06
CA ASP A 30 -3.49 16.93 7.85
C ASP A 30 -4.65 16.46 6.95
N GLN A 31 -4.86 17.15 5.83
CA GLN A 31 -5.86 16.73 4.84
C GLN A 31 -5.50 15.38 4.19
N LEU A 32 -4.22 15.15 3.91
CA LEU A 32 -3.73 13.85 3.42
C LEU A 32 -3.92 12.75 4.46
N ASN A 33 -3.64 13.02 5.74
CA ASN A 33 -3.80 12.04 6.80
C ASN A 33 -5.25 11.54 6.87
N HIS A 34 -6.25 12.42 6.73
CA HIS A 34 -7.65 11.99 6.67
C HIS A 34 -7.97 11.02 5.54
N VAL A 35 -7.25 11.12 4.41
CA VAL A 35 -7.40 10.20 3.27
C VAL A 35 -6.62 8.90 3.50
N LEU A 36 -5.47 8.97 4.18
CA LEU A 36 -4.59 7.84 4.41
C LEU A 36 -5.02 6.96 5.61
N VAL A 37 -5.76 7.50 6.59
CA VAL A 37 -6.17 6.76 7.80
C VAL A 37 -6.84 5.42 7.46
N PRO A 38 -7.87 5.34 6.59
CA PRO A 38 -8.50 4.06 6.26
C PRO A 38 -7.51 3.05 5.65
N LEU A 39 -6.58 3.52 4.83
CA LEU A 39 -5.53 2.67 4.23
C LEU A 39 -4.55 2.14 5.29
N VAL A 40 -4.19 2.98 6.27
CA VAL A 40 -3.32 2.57 7.38
C VAL A 40 -4.03 1.56 8.28
N ASP A 41 -5.34 1.72 8.51
CA ASP A 41 -6.14 0.76 9.28
C ASP A 41 -6.16 -0.61 8.58
N ASP A 42 -6.43 -0.64 7.27
CA ASP A 42 -6.36 -1.86 6.44
C ASP A 42 -4.97 -2.54 6.53
N PHE A 43 -3.90 -1.74 6.51
CA PHE A 43 -2.53 -2.26 6.65
C PHE A 43 -2.24 -2.81 8.04
N CYS A 44 -2.79 -2.21 9.10
CA CYS A 44 -2.63 -2.72 10.46
C CYS A 44 -3.31 -4.07 10.61
N GLU A 45 -4.55 -4.21 10.12
CA GLU A 45 -5.27 -5.48 10.10
C GLU A 45 -4.51 -6.55 9.30
N ALA A 46 -4.00 -6.18 8.13
CA ALA A 46 -3.23 -7.07 7.28
C ALA A 46 -1.83 -7.42 7.82
N TRP A 47 -1.33 -6.69 8.82
CA TRP A 47 -0.05 -6.95 9.47
C TRP A 47 -0.19 -7.85 10.69
N ASN A 48 -1.19 -7.61 11.55
CA ASN A 48 -1.35 -8.34 12.80
C ASN A 48 -2.85 -8.55 13.12
N PRO A 49 -3.36 -9.80 13.05
CA PRO A 49 -2.62 -11.06 12.95
C PRO A 49 -2.10 -11.42 11.54
N GLY A 50 -2.48 -10.64 10.51
CA GLY A 50 -2.19 -10.96 9.12
C GLY A 50 -3.45 -11.29 8.32
N VAL A 51 -3.29 -11.53 7.02
CA VAL A 51 -4.37 -12.00 6.13
C VAL A 51 -4.26 -13.49 5.84
N TYR A 52 -5.40 -14.18 5.86
CA TYR A 52 -5.49 -15.56 5.37
C TYR A 52 -6.04 -15.57 3.93
N ILE A 53 -5.22 -16.05 2.99
CA ILE A 53 -5.57 -16.14 1.57
C ILE A 53 -5.87 -17.60 1.24
N THR A 54 -7.10 -17.90 0.81
CA THR A 54 -7.52 -19.27 0.47
C THR A 54 -6.95 -19.76 -0.85
N ARG A 55 -6.58 -18.84 -1.75
CA ARG A 55 -6.02 -19.12 -3.09
C ARG A 55 -5.31 -17.91 -3.67
N THR A 56 -4.20 -18.14 -4.35
CA THR A 56 -3.56 -17.19 -5.26
C THR A 56 -3.55 -17.73 -6.69
N ALA A 57 -3.23 -16.89 -7.68
CA ALA A 57 -3.21 -17.30 -9.09
C ALA A 57 -2.30 -18.52 -9.35
N GLY A 58 -1.18 -18.64 -8.61
CA GLY A 58 -0.25 -19.76 -8.71
C GLY A 58 -0.43 -20.86 -7.66
N ARG A 59 -1.25 -20.65 -6.62
CA ARG A 59 -1.43 -21.61 -5.51
C ARG A 59 -2.91 -21.75 -5.12
N PRO A 60 -3.58 -22.83 -5.55
CA PRO A 60 -5.00 -23.10 -5.27
C PRO A 60 -5.40 -23.18 -3.79
N GLY A 61 -4.45 -23.38 -2.86
CA GLY A 61 -4.69 -23.49 -1.42
C GLY A 61 -4.11 -22.36 -0.57
N GLY A 62 -3.67 -21.26 -1.21
CA GLY A 62 -2.91 -20.17 -0.58
C GLY A 62 -1.48 -20.14 -1.06
#